data_AF-M9RRE5-F1
#
_entry.id   AF-M9RRE5-F1
#
_cell.length_a   1.000
_cell.length_b   1.000
_cell.length_c   1.000
_cell.angle_alpha   90.00
_cell.angle_beta   90.00
_cell.angle_gamma   90.00
#
_symmetry.space_group_name_H-M   'P 1'
#
loop_
_entity.id
_entity.type
_entity.pdbx_description
1 polymer ?
#
loop_
_entity_poly.entity_id
_entity_poly.type
_entity_poly.pdbx_seq_one_letter_code
_entity_poly.pdbx_strand_id
1 'polypeptide(L)'
;MKILEGVNSISSITATDALNRAKEMTERATSGAMSTPGDDGPSFADQLRDSLDSVARSQNEAAQLVRDYEVGKETDLTKVMVSQQVSSLGFQLTLNIRNKAMTAYKDIMNMPV
;
A
#
# COMPACT_ATOMS: atom_id res chain seq x y z
N MET A 1 19.53 33.74 41.08
CA MET A 1 18.18 33.38 41.57
C MET A 1 17.20 33.45 40.40
N LYS A 2 17.08 32.39 39.59
CA LYS A 2 16.16 32.34 38.41
C LYS A 2 15.84 30.90 37.95
N ILE A 3 15.57 30.00 38.91
CA ILE A 3 15.21 28.59 38.65
C ILE A 3 13.97 28.19 39.44
N LEU A 4 12.83 28.88 39.28
CA LEU A 4 11.59 28.48 39.96
C LEU A 4 10.27 28.75 39.18
N GLU A 5 10.28 28.93 37.86
CA GLU A 5 9.04 29.17 37.07
C GLU A 5 8.59 27.96 36.21
N GLY A 6 8.97 26.73 36.56
CA GLY A 6 8.68 25.55 35.75
C GLY A 6 7.54 24.64 36.22
N VAL A 7 6.92 24.87 37.38
CA VAL A 7 6.09 23.84 38.04
C VAL A 7 4.60 24.22 38.19
N ASN A 8 4.18 25.44 37.84
CA ASN A 8 2.82 25.92 38.15
C ASN A 8 1.79 25.88 36.99
N SER A 9 2.05 25.12 35.91
CA SER A 9 1.14 25.03 34.76
C SER A 9 0.35 23.72 34.67
N ILE A 10 0.33 22.88 35.72
CA ILE A 10 -0.41 21.60 35.75
C ILE A 10 -1.73 21.72 36.53
N SER A 11 -2.30 22.93 36.63
CA SER A 11 -3.55 23.15 37.37
C SER A 11 -4.66 23.60 36.42
N SER A 12 -5.64 22.71 36.26
CA SER A 12 -6.95 22.87 35.60
C SER A 12 -7.00 22.71 34.06
N ILE A 13 -7.07 21.45 33.62
CA ILE A 13 -7.82 21.13 32.40
C ILE A 13 -9.29 21.40 32.74
N THR A 14 -9.78 22.58 32.41
CA THR A 14 -11.19 22.92 32.59
C THR A 14 -12.02 22.27 31.48
N ALA A 15 -13.27 21.89 31.80
CA ALA A 15 -14.19 21.25 30.85
C ALA A 15 -14.39 22.05 29.54
N THR A 16 -14.13 23.36 29.58
CA THR A 16 -14.17 24.28 28.46
C THR A 16 -13.08 24.00 27.41
N ASP A 17 -11.86 23.64 27.83
CA ASP A 17 -10.74 23.34 26.92
C ASP A 17 -10.94 22.00 26.19
N ALA A 18 -11.53 21.02 26.88
CA ALA A 18 -11.88 19.73 26.29
C ALA A 18 -13.00 19.88 25.24
N LEU A 19 -13.98 20.75 25.51
CA LEU A 19 -15.08 21.02 24.59
C LEU A 19 -14.62 21.76 23.33
N ASN A 20 -13.68 22.70 23.46
CA ASN A 20 -13.11 23.41 22.31
C ASN A 20 -12.27 22.47 21.41
N ARG A 21 -11.47 21.57 22.00
CA ARG A 21 -10.76 20.53 21.23
C ARG A 21 -11.71 19.56 20.51
N ALA A 22 -12.84 19.20 21.14
CA ALA A 22 -13.84 18.34 20.52
C ALA A 22 -14.51 19.02 19.31
N LYS A 23 -14.76 20.33 19.37
CA LYS A 23 -15.27 21.11 18.24
C LYS A 23 -14.25 21.22 17.11
N GLU A 24 -12.98 21.48 17.41
CA GLU A 24 -11.91 21.52 16.41
C GLU A 24 -11.70 20.16 15.71
N MET A 25 -11.78 19.04 16.44
CA MET A 25 -11.72 17.71 15.83
C MET A 25 -12.93 17.42 14.93
N THR A 26 -14.12 17.87 15.31
CA THR A 26 -15.33 17.70 14.51
C THR A 26 -15.28 18.56 13.24
N GLU A 27 -14.78 19.79 13.33
CA GLU A 27 -14.56 20.67 12.18
C GLU A 27 -13.50 20.12 11.21
N ARG A 28 -12.43 19.49 11.72
CA ARG A 28 -11.42 18.81 10.87
C ARG A 28 -11.94 17.53 10.21
N ALA A 29 -12.90 16.85 10.84
CA ALA A 29 -13.58 15.71 10.22
C ALA A 29 -14.62 16.13 9.17
N THR A 30 -15.22 17.32 9.33
CA THR A 30 -16.28 17.83 8.43
C THR A 30 -15.73 18.69 7.28
N SER A 31 -14.57 19.33 7.48
CA SER A 31 -13.79 19.91 6.39
C SER A 31 -13.11 18.77 5.64
N GLY A 32 -13.83 18.23 4.65
CA GLY A 32 -13.41 17.17 3.74
C GLY A 32 -12.23 17.54 2.85
N ALA A 33 -11.15 18.08 3.42
CA ALA A 33 -9.83 18.12 2.82
C ALA A 33 -9.22 16.70 2.87
N MET A 34 -9.89 15.74 2.25
CA MET A 34 -9.16 14.75 1.47
C MET A 34 -8.50 15.56 0.36
N SER A 35 -7.27 16.00 0.59
CA SER A 35 -6.40 16.45 -0.48
C SER A 35 -6.39 15.32 -1.51
N THR A 36 -7.11 15.50 -2.62
CA THR A 36 -6.92 14.70 -3.82
C THR A 36 -5.42 14.73 -4.10
N PRO A 37 -4.72 13.59 -4.03
CA PRO A 37 -3.33 13.54 -4.47
C PRO A 37 -3.31 14.11 -5.88
N GLY A 38 -2.49 15.14 -6.10
CA GLY A 38 -2.31 15.71 -7.42
C GLY A 38 -1.91 14.61 -8.41
N ASP A 39 -2.38 14.75 -9.63
CA ASP A 39 -2.19 13.88 -10.80
C ASP A 39 -0.72 13.83 -11.29
N ASP A 40 0.24 14.02 -10.39
CA ASP A 40 1.69 14.12 -10.66
C ASP A 40 2.44 12.80 -10.34
N GLY A 41 1.70 11.74 -10.01
CA GLY A 41 2.22 10.38 -9.82
C GLY A 41 2.13 9.54 -11.09
N PRO A 42 2.96 8.49 -11.24
CA PRO A 42 2.80 7.54 -12.34
C PRO A 42 1.36 7.03 -12.37
N SER A 43 0.77 6.98 -13.57
CA SER A 43 -0.63 6.59 -13.69
C SER A 43 -0.83 5.18 -13.12
N PHE A 44 -2.01 4.89 -12.60
CA PHE A 44 -2.33 3.54 -12.13
C PHE A 44 -2.06 2.48 -13.23
N ALA A 45 -2.27 2.83 -14.50
CA ALA A 45 -1.98 1.95 -15.62
C ALA A 45 -0.48 1.68 -15.77
N ASP A 46 0.39 2.67 -15.52
CA ASP A 46 1.84 2.51 -15.56
C ASP A 46 2.33 1.68 -14.37
N GLN A 47 1.80 1.95 -13.17
CA GLN A 47 2.10 1.13 -11.99
C GLN A 47 1.64 -0.33 -12.17
N LEU A 48 0.50 -0.55 -12.83
CA LEU A 48 0.02 -1.88 -13.16
C LEU A 48 0.91 -2.58 -14.19
N ARG A 49 1.37 -1.87 -15.23
CA ARG A 49 2.35 -2.40 -16.20
C ARG A 49 3.65 -2.80 -15.50
N ASP A 50 4.20 -1.93 -14.68
CA ASP A 50 5.42 -2.21 -13.91
C ASP A 50 5.25 -3.43 -13.00
N SER A 51 4.07 -3.58 -12.39
CA SER A 51 3.74 -4.73 -11.55
C SER A 51 3.64 -6.03 -12.36
N LEU A 52 3.06 -5.98 -13.56
CA LEU A 52 3.03 -7.14 -14.46
C LEU A 52 4.43 -7.55 -14.92
N ASP A 53 5.27 -6.58 -15.27
CA ASP A 53 6.68 -6.84 -15.62
C ASP A 53 7.48 -7.37 -14.44
N SER A 54 7.16 -6.95 -13.22
CA SER A 54 7.73 -7.51 -12.00
C SER A 54 7.36 -8.99 -11.80
N VAL A 55 6.11 -9.36 -12.05
CA VAL A 55 5.67 -10.77 -11.99
C VAL A 55 6.35 -11.62 -13.05
N ALA A 56 6.49 -11.12 -14.28
CA ALA A 56 7.22 -11.80 -15.34
C ALA A 56 8.71 -12.02 -14.98
N ARG A 57 9.36 -11.01 -14.39
CA ARG A 57 10.73 -11.15 -13.86
C ARG A 57 10.82 -12.18 -12.75
N SER A 58 9.91 -12.15 -11.78
CA SER A 58 9.87 -13.13 -10.69
C SER A 58 9.67 -14.57 -11.17
N GLN A 59 8.86 -14.79 -12.21
CA GLN A 59 8.72 -16.12 -12.85
C GLN A 59 10.03 -16.60 -13.49
N ASN A 60 10.70 -15.72 -14.24
CA ASN A 60 11.99 -16.06 -14.85
C ASN A 60 13.08 -16.33 -13.81
N GLU A 61 13.13 -15.53 -12.75
CA GLU A 61 14.07 -15.70 -11.65
C GLU A 61 13.84 -17.02 -10.91
N ALA A 62 12.59 -17.37 -10.61
CA ALA A 62 12.25 -18.66 -10.01
C ALA A 62 12.70 -19.83 -10.91
N ALA A 63 12.41 -19.76 -12.21
CA ALA A 63 12.86 -20.78 -13.17
C ALA A 63 14.39 -20.86 -13.29
N GLN A 64 15.07 -19.74 -13.17
CA GLN A 64 16.53 -19.68 -13.15
C GLN A 64 17.09 -20.36 -11.89
N LEU A 65 16.56 -20.02 -10.72
CA LEU A 65 16.99 -20.58 -9.44
C LEU A 65 16.78 -22.10 -9.36
N VAL A 66 15.66 -22.61 -9.89
CA VAL A 66 15.42 -24.05 -9.99
C VAL A 66 16.51 -24.71 -10.83
N ARG A 67 16.82 -24.17 -12.02
CA ARG A 67 17.87 -24.71 -12.89
C ARG A 67 19.25 -24.62 -12.24
N ASP A 68 19.57 -23.49 -11.62
CA ASP A 68 20.85 -23.28 -10.94
C ASP A 68 21.02 -24.23 -9.76
N TYR A 69 19.93 -24.59 -9.08
CA TYR A 69 19.93 -25.63 -8.05
C TYR A 69 20.14 -27.04 -8.61
N GLU A 70 19.44 -27.39 -9.70
CA GLU A 70 19.59 -28.69 -10.36
C GLU A 70 21.02 -28.95 -10.87
N VAL A 71 21.70 -27.91 -11.35
CA VAL A 71 23.10 -28.00 -11.82
C VAL A 71 24.14 -27.75 -10.73
N GLY A 72 23.71 -27.52 -9.48
CA GLY A 72 24.58 -27.32 -8.31
C GLY A 72 25.31 -25.97 -8.27
N LYS A 73 24.90 -24.98 -9.08
CA LYS A 73 25.39 -23.60 -9.01
C LYS A 73 24.83 -22.83 -7.81
N GLU A 74 23.60 -23.14 -7.42
CA GLU A 74 22.93 -22.61 -6.24
C GLU A 74 22.66 -23.78 -5.29
N THR A 75 23.11 -23.71 -4.05
CA THR A 75 22.92 -24.81 -3.08
C THR A 75 21.80 -24.53 -2.10
N ASP A 76 21.29 -23.30 -2.07
CA ASP A 76 20.24 -22.89 -1.15
C ASP A 76 18.84 -23.25 -1.70
N LEU A 77 18.37 -24.43 -1.30
CA LEU A 77 17.01 -24.89 -1.58
C LEU A 77 15.94 -23.94 -1.02
N THR A 78 16.21 -23.27 0.11
CA THR A 78 15.25 -22.36 0.75
C THR A 78 14.95 -21.19 -0.16
N LYS A 79 16.00 -20.62 -0.78
CA LYS A 79 15.88 -19.52 -1.73
C LYS A 79 15.05 -19.90 -2.95
N VAL A 80 15.25 -21.11 -3.50
CA VAL A 80 14.45 -21.64 -4.61
C VAL A 80 12.98 -21.74 -4.20
N MET A 81 12.69 -22.34 -3.04
CA MET A 81 11.33 -22.52 -2.53
C MET A 81 10.62 -21.20 -2.26
N VAL A 82 11.32 -20.23 -1.67
CA VAL A 82 10.77 -18.89 -1.42
C VAL A 82 10.48 -18.18 -2.76
N SER A 83 11.40 -18.22 -3.71
CA SER A 83 11.20 -17.61 -5.03
C SER A 83 10.01 -18.23 -5.77
N GLN A 84 9.88 -19.55 -5.73
CA GLN A 84 8.73 -20.29 -6.27
C GLN A 84 7.40 -19.83 -5.64
N GLN A 85 7.37 -19.68 -4.31
CA GLN A 85 6.19 -19.26 -3.58
C GLN A 85 5.80 -17.81 -3.89
N VAL A 86 6.79 -16.91 -3.95
CA VAL A 86 6.60 -15.50 -4.31
C VAL A 86 6.03 -15.39 -5.73
N SER A 87 6.60 -16.14 -6.68
CA SER A 87 6.14 -16.14 -8.06
C SER A 87 4.69 -16.64 -8.20
N SER A 88 4.35 -17.74 -7.52
CA SER A 88 3.00 -18.30 -7.50
C SER A 88 1.96 -17.33 -6.91
N LEU A 89 2.29 -16.71 -5.76
CA LEU A 89 1.42 -15.72 -5.13
C LEU A 89 1.23 -14.48 -6.01
N GLY A 90 2.31 -13.97 -6.60
CA GLY A 90 2.26 -12.82 -7.52
C GLY A 90 1.42 -13.10 -8.77
N PHE A 91 1.50 -14.31 -9.32
CA PHE A 91 0.65 -14.73 -10.44
C PHE A 91 -0.83 -14.79 -10.04
N GLN A 92 -1.16 -15.38 -8.89
CA GLN A 92 -2.54 -15.41 -8.40
C GLN A 92 -3.10 -14.00 -8.18
N LEU A 93 -2.31 -13.10 -7.61
CA LEU A 93 -2.69 -11.70 -7.45
C LEU A 93 -2.97 -11.03 -8.80
N THR A 94 -2.11 -11.28 -9.79
CA THR A 94 -2.29 -10.78 -11.17
C THR A 94 -3.61 -11.23 -11.79
N LEU A 95 -3.96 -12.51 -11.63
CA LEU A 95 -5.23 -13.03 -12.12
C LEU A 95 -6.43 -12.35 -11.44
N ASN A 96 -6.35 -12.12 -10.14
CA ASN A 96 -7.39 -11.41 -9.40
C ASN A 96 -7.57 -9.97 -9.89
N ILE A 97 -6.46 -9.27 -10.15
CA ILE A 97 -6.48 -7.90 -10.69
C ILE A 97 -7.07 -7.89 -12.10
N ARG A 98 -6.64 -8.81 -12.99
CA ARG A 98 -7.21 -8.97 -14.33
C ARG A 98 -8.73 -9.16 -14.27
N ASN A 99 -9.21 -10.06 -13.42
CA ASN A 99 -10.63 -10.33 -13.27
C ASN A 99 -11.39 -9.09 -12.78
N LYS A 100 -10.84 -8.36 -11.81
CA LYS A 100 -11.44 -7.10 -11.31
C LYS A 100 -11.44 -6.00 -12.35
N ALA A 101 -10.39 -5.86 -13.15
CA ALA A 101 -10.33 -4.90 -14.25
C ALA A 101 -11.38 -5.21 -15.33
N MET A 102 -11.56 -6.49 -15.68
CA MET A 102 -12.60 -6.92 -16.61
C MET A 102 -14.02 -6.64 -16.07
N THR A 103 -14.25 -6.88 -14.78
CA THR A 103 -15.52 -6.55 -14.12
C THR A 103 -15.77 -5.05 -14.12
N ALA A 104 -14.79 -4.23 -13.72
CA ALA A 104 -14.93 -2.78 -13.70
C ALA A 104 -15.22 -2.19 -15.09
N TYR A 105 -14.57 -2.73 -16.13
CA TYR A 105 -14.88 -2.37 -17.52
C TYR A 105 -16.34 -2.72 -17.87
N LYS A 106 -16.78 -3.93 -17.52
CA LYS A 106 -18.16 -4.38 -17.75
C LYS A 106 -19.17 -3.54 -16.95
N ASP A 107 -18.85 -3.12 -15.74
CA ASP A 107 -19.72 -2.30 -14.88
C ASP A 107 -19.91 -0.90 -15.48
N ILE A 108 -18.83 -0.27 -15.98
CA ILE A 108 -18.91 1.01 -16.70
C ILE A 108 -19.79 0.86 -17.95
N MET A 109 -19.65 -0.23 -18.70
CA MET A 109 -20.40 -0.45 -19.94
C MET A 109 -21.90 -0.72 -19.71
N ASN A 110 -22.26 -1.29 -18.56
CA ASN A 110 -23.66 -1.56 -18.20
C ASN A 110 -24.28 -0.48 -17.31
N MET A 111 -23.55 0.59 -16.99
CA MET A 111 -24.11 1.73 -16.28
C MET A 111 -25.10 2.43 -17.22
N PRO A 112 -26.40 2.53 -16.88
CA PRO A 112 -27.34 3.30 -17.68
C PRO A 112 -26.90 4.77 -17.66
N VAL A 113 -26.83 5.37 -18.86
CA VAL A 113 -26.63 6.82 -19.03
C VAL A 113 -27.84 7.61 -18.54
#